data_AF-A0A967RH29-F1
#
_entry.id   AF-A0A967RH29-F1
#
_cell.length_a   1.000
_cell.length_b   1.000
_cell.length_c   1.000
_cell.angle_alpha   90.00
_cell.angle_beta   90.00
_cell.angle_gamma   90.00
#
_symmetry.space_group_name_H-M   'P 1'
#
loop_
_entity.id
_entity.type
_entity.pdbx_description
1 polymer ?
#
loop_
_entity_poly.entity_id
_entity_poly.type
_entity_poly.pdbx_seq_one_letter_code
_entity_poly.pdbx_strand_id
1 'polypeptide(L)'
;MGISAATMLMTINGLCLCELLNRPLKGWTQRIGSLIVAPGALAAIFWTRPAPWLAMPTSVFCIILLPIAYIAFSLLMNQKVMLGDNMPQGGKRILWNVLMIIATAIATLVSIWSLWSRLGRWSIAVIVAFVGLILVVHFMQKAKRSAATT
;
A
#
# COMPACT_ATOMS: atom_id res chain seq x y z
N MET A 1 11.59 10.16 17.61
CA MET A 1 10.45 9.67 16.79
C MET A 1 10.87 8.85 15.55
N GLY A 2 12.11 8.92 15.05
CA GLY A 2 12.51 8.19 13.83
C GLY A 2 12.84 6.70 14.01
N ILE A 3 13.44 6.31 15.15
CA ILE A 3 13.92 4.92 15.34
C ILE A 3 12.75 3.93 15.45
N SER A 4 11.68 4.27 16.17
CA SER A 4 10.50 3.40 16.30
C SER A 4 9.77 3.19 14.96
N ALA A 5 9.63 4.26 14.16
CA ALA A 5 9.07 4.19 12.82
C ALA A 5 9.95 3.35 11.87
N ALA A 6 11.28 3.54 11.95
CA ALA A 6 12.23 2.74 11.17
C ALA A 6 12.12 1.25 11.50
N THR A 7 12.05 0.88 12.78
CA THR A 7 11.89 -0.53 13.20
C THR A 7 10.58 -1.13 12.69
N MET A 8 9.47 -0.38 12.74
CA MET A 8 8.19 -0.83 12.19
C MET A 8 8.26 -1.05 10.67
N LEU A 9 8.91 -0.14 9.94
CA LEU A 9 9.11 -0.30 8.49
C LEU A 9 10.00 -1.49 8.15
N MET A 10 11.03 -1.78 8.97
CA MET A 10 11.88 -2.95 8.80
C MET A 10 11.11 -4.25 9.00
N THR A 11 10.24 -4.34 10.02
CA THR A 11 9.42 -5.54 10.25
C THR A 11 8.36 -5.73 9.17
N ILE A 12 7.67 -4.67 8.75
CA ILE A 12 6.64 -4.74 7.71
C ILE A 12 7.24 -5.16 6.37
N ASN A 13 8.35 -4.55 5.93
CA ASN A 13 8.99 -4.94 4.65
C ASN A 13 9.54 -6.36 4.68
N GLY A 14 10.08 -6.80 5.82
CA GLY A 14 10.48 -8.20 6.03
C GLY A 14 9.32 -9.18 5.85
N LEU A 15 8.15 -8.86 6.43
CA LEU A 15 6.95 -9.68 6.29
C LEU A 15 6.41 -9.69 4.86
N CYS A 16 6.29 -8.51 4.24
CA CYS A 16 5.80 -8.38 2.87
C CYS A 16 6.69 -9.10 1.87
N LEU A 17 8.02 -9.06 2.02
CA LEU A 17 8.92 -9.77 1.11
C LEU A 17 8.79 -11.30 1.22
N CYS A 18 8.64 -11.82 2.45
CA CYS A 18 8.38 -13.25 2.65
C CYS A 18 7.08 -13.70 1.97
N GLU A 19 6.01 -12.90 2.10
CA GLU A 19 4.72 -13.17 1.48
C GLU A 19 4.78 -13.07 -0.05
N LEU A 20 5.45 -12.05 -0.59
CA LEU A 20 5.64 -11.86 -2.04
C LEU A 20 6.41 -13.04 -2.67
N LEU A 21 7.36 -13.61 -1.94
CA LEU A 21 8.16 -14.76 -2.39
C LEU A 21 7.53 -16.11 -2.02
N ASN A 22 6.36 -16.11 -1.38
CA ASN A 22 5.67 -17.30 -0.84
C ASN A 22 6.62 -18.21 -0.03
N ARG A 23 7.47 -17.59 0.79
CA ARG A 23 8.44 -18.25 1.67
C ARG A 23 7.98 -18.14 3.11
N PRO A 24 8.30 -19.12 3.98
CA PRO A 24 7.92 -19.06 5.39
C PRO A 24 8.51 -17.81 6.05
N LEU A 25 7.81 -17.25 7.05
CA LEU A 25 8.18 -16.08 7.85
C LEU A 25 9.38 -16.37 8.79
N LYS A 26 10.41 -17.07 8.31
CA LYS A 26 11.63 -17.40 9.04
C LYS A 26 12.81 -17.45 8.08
N GLY A 27 13.99 -17.13 8.61
CA GLY A 27 15.27 -17.33 7.92
C GLY A 27 15.78 -16.09 7.19
N TRP A 28 16.61 -16.34 6.17
CA TRP A 28 17.37 -15.30 5.48
C TRP A 28 16.51 -14.34 4.65
N THR A 29 15.39 -14.81 4.10
CA THR A 29 14.48 -13.99 3.30
C THR A 29 13.88 -12.84 4.12
N GLN A 30 13.50 -13.10 5.37
CA GLN A 30 12.98 -12.06 6.27
C GLN A 30 14.05 -11.03 6.63
N ARG A 31 15.29 -11.49 6.88
CA ARG A 31 16.42 -10.61 7.20
C ARG A 31 16.78 -9.70 6.03
N ILE A 32 16.80 -10.25 4.80
CA ILE A 32 17.02 -9.46 3.58
C ILE A 32 15.88 -8.44 3.42
N GLY A 33 14.63 -8.86 3.58
CA GLY A 33 13.47 -7.96 3.50
C GLY A 33 13.50 -6.83 4.52
N SER A 34 13.96 -7.10 5.75
CA SER A 34 14.12 -6.05 6.76
C SER A 34 15.34 -5.15 6.49
N LEU A 35 16.39 -5.67 5.86
CA LEU A 35 17.61 -4.94 5.50
C LEU A 35 17.42 -4.00 4.30
N ILE A 36 16.45 -4.24 3.42
CA ILE A 36 16.14 -3.34 2.28
C ILE A 36 15.83 -1.90 2.73
N VAL A 37 15.39 -1.71 3.97
CA VAL A 37 15.09 -0.39 4.55
C VAL A 37 16.36 0.31 5.06
N ALA A 38 17.43 -0.43 5.38
CA ALA A 38 18.65 0.11 5.97
C ALA A 38 19.36 1.17 5.10
N PRO A 39 19.45 1.03 3.76
CA PRO A 39 19.99 2.08 2.89
C PRO A 39 19.24 3.42 3.03
N GLY A 40 17.92 3.39 3.21
CA GLY A 40 17.10 4.59 3.42
C GLY A 40 17.41 5.27 4.77
N ALA A 41 17.66 4.49 5.82
CA ALA A 41 18.08 5.01 7.12
C ALA A 41 19.52 5.54 7.10
N LEU A 42 20.44 4.85 6.40
CA LEU A 42 21.83 5.29 6.25
C LEU A 42 21.94 6.56 5.40
N ALA A 43 21.10 6.72 4.37
CA ALA A 43 21.02 7.94 3.58
C ALA A 43 20.64 9.17 4.44
N ALA A 44 19.80 9.00 5.46
CA ALA A 44 19.44 10.08 6.37
C ALA A 44 20.59 10.52 7.30
N ILE A 45 21.57 9.65 7.55
CA ILE A 45 22.73 9.93 8.42
C ILE A 45 23.89 10.53 7.60
N PHE A 46 24.09 10.07 6.36
CA PHE A 46 25.16 10.57 5.48
C PHE A 46 24.83 11.92 4.83
N TRP A 47 23.55 12.27 4.61
CA TRP A 47 23.18 13.59 4.09
C TRP A 47 23.10 14.64 5.20
N THR A 48 24.10 15.52 5.26
CA THR A 48 24.18 16.63 6.23
C THR A 48 23.17 17.75 5.97
N ARG A 49 22.58 17.82 4.76
CA ARG A 49 21.43 18.67 4.44
C ARG A 49 20.21 17.76 4.29
N PRO A 50 19.04 18.11 4.87
CA PRO A 50 17.82 17.40 4.54
C PRO A 50 17.70 17.41 3.02
N ALA A 51 17.46 16.25 2.40
CA ALA A 51 17.22 16.15 0.97
C ALA A 51 15.71 16.30 0.74
N PRO A 52 15.14 17.54 0.74
CA PRO A 52 13.72 17.73 0.48
C PRO A 52 13.32 17.13 -0.87
N TRP A 53 14.28 17.07 -1.80
CA TRP A 53 14.11 16.43 -3.09
C TRP A 53 13.77 14.93 -3.00
N LEU A 54 14.21 14.20 -1.98
CA LEU A 54 13.86 12.78 -1.79
C LEU A 54 12.57 12.59 -0.96
N ALA A 55 12.28 13.52 -0.05
CA ALA A 55 11.06 13.49 0.76
C ALA A 55 9.80 13.85 -0.05
N MET A 56 9.92 14.71 -1.05
CA MET A 56 8.82 15.10 -1.93
C MET A 56 8.23 13.92 -2.75
N PRO A 57 9.03 13.15 -3.51
CA PRO A 57 8.50 12.06 -4.33
C PRO A 57 7.95 10.90 -3.48
N THR A 58 8.59 10.62 -2.34
CA THR A 58 8.13 9.56 -1.42
C THR A 58 6.78 9.89 -0.79
N SER A 59 6.54 11.15 -0.44
CA SER A 59 5.25 11.61 0.09
C SER A 59 4.13 11.49 -0.94
N VAL A 60 4.40 11.88 -2.20
CA VAL A 60 3.43 11.74 -3.30
C VAL A 60 3.12 10.27 -3.58
N PHE A 61 4.15 9.42 -3.61
CA PHE A 61 3.99 7.99 -3.78
C PHE A 61 3.12 7.38 -2.67
N CYS A 62 3.36 7.74 -1.40
CA CYS A 62 2.58 7.23 -0.27
C CYS A 62 1.09 7.60 -0.38
N ILE A 63 0.80 8.86 -0.74
CA ILE A 63 -0.59 9.33 -0.93
C ILE A 63 -1.28 8.54 -2.04
N ILE A 64 -0.58 8.24 -3.13
CA ILE A 64 -1.12 7.43 -4.23
C ILE A 64 -1.42 5.99 -3.79
N LEU A 65 -0.61 5.40 -2.89
CA LEU A 65 -0.83 4.04 -2.39
C LEU A 65 -2.00 3.92 -1.40
N LEU A 66 -2.37 4.99 -0.69
CA LEU A 66 -3.46 5.01 0.28
C LEU A 66 -4.78 4.40 -0.26
N PRO A 67 -5.36 4.85 -1.39
CA PRO A 67 -6.62 4.30 -1.89
C PRO A 67 -6.55 2.80 -2.18
N ILE A 68 -5.43 2.30 -2.71
CA ILE A 68 -5.25 0.86 -2.93
C ILE A 68 -5.25 0.11 -1.60
N ALA A 69 -4.56 0.64 -0.59
CA ALA A 69 -4.55 0.04 0.74
C ALA A 69 -5.95 0.01 1.37
N TYR A 70 -6.75 1.09 1.26
CA TYR A 70 -8.12 1.11 1.78
C TYR A 70 -9.04 0.10 1.08
N ILE A 71 -8.92 -0.05 -0.24
CA ILE A 71 -9.67 -1.07 -0.99
C ILE A 71 -9.24 -2.48 -0.55
N ALA A 72 -7.93 -2.71 -0.38
CA ALA A 72 -7.41 -4.00 0.10
C ALA A 72 -7.93 -4.33 1.51
N PHE A 73 -7.98 -3.35 2.42
CA PHE A 73 -8.56 -3.54 3.75
C PHE A 73 -10.06 -3.81 3.70
N SER A 74 -10.81 -3.13 2.81
CA SER A 74 -12.24 -3.39 2.63
C SER A 74 -12.48 -4.82 2.12
N LEU A 75 -11.67 -5.30 1.18
CA LEU A 75 -11.71 -6.68 0.70
C LEU A 75 -11.30 -7.68 1.78
N LEU A 76 -10.23 -7.42 2.54
CA LEU A 76 -9.77 -8.25 3.64
C LEU A 76 -10.88 -8.45 4.68
N MET A 77 -11.53 -7.36 5.11
CA MET A 77 -12.62 -7.39 6.09
C MET A 77 -13.87 -8.13 5.58
N ASN A 78 -13.95 -8.36 4.27
CA ASN A 78 -15.04 -9.06 3.59
C ASN A 78 -14.69 -10.53 3.24
N GLN A 79 -13.48 -11.00 3.55
CA GLN A 79 -12.98 -12.34 3.23
C GLN A 79 -13.00 -13.26 4.45
N LYS A 80 -13.84 -14.31 4.39
CA LYS A 80 -13.87 -15.37 5.43
C LYS A 80 -12.59 -16.18 5.51
N VAL A 81 -11.88 -16.33 4.38
CA VAL A 81 -10.63 -17.11 4.29
C VAL A 81 -9.53 -16.52 5.18
N MET A 82 -9.52 -15.20 5.35
CA MET A 82 -8.47 -14.49 6.09
C MET A 82 -8.85 -14.22 7.56
N LEU A 83 -10.13 -13.96 7.84
CA LEU A 83 -10.60 -13.59 9.19
C LEU A 83 -11.22 -14.74 9.99
N GLY A 84 -11.56 -15.86 9.35
CA GLY A 84 -12.22 -16.99 9.99
C GLY A 84 -13.50 -16.58 10.73
N ASP A 85 -13.65 -17.02 11.97
CA ASP A 85 -14.82 -16.74 12.83
C ASP A 85 -14.87 -15.29 13.36
N ASN A 86 -13.75 -14.55 13.30
CA ASN A 86 -13.67 -13.15 13.71
C ASN A 86 -14.14 -12.17 12.62
N MET A 87 -14.69 -12.67 11.52
CA MET A 87 -15.28 -11.83 10.49
C MET A 87 -16.39 -10.97 11.10
N PRO A 88 -16.45 -9.66 10.83
CA PRO A 88 -17.56 -8.84 11.30
C PRO A 88 -18.89 -9.39 10.74
N GLN A 89 -19.79 -9.80 11.63
CA GLN A 89 -21.11 -10.35 11.28
C GLN A 89 -22.22 -9.32 11.50
N GLY A 90 -23.30 -9.42 10.72
CA GLY A 90 -24.49 -8.58 10.86
C GLY A 90 -24.26 -7.07 10.61
N GLY A 91 -24.90 -6.22 11.41
CA GLY A 91 -24.85 -4.75 11.26
C GLY A 91 -23.45 -4.13 11.39
N LYS A 92 -22.53 -4.77 12.12
CA LYS A 92 -21.13 -4.32 12.23
C LYS A 92 -20.40 -4.44 10.89
N ARG A 93 -20.76 -5.41 10.03
CA ARG A 93 -20.21 -5.55 8.68
C ARG A 93 -20.63 -4.38 7.79
N ILE A 94 -21.89 -3.97 7.89
CA ILE A 94 -22.44 -2.84 7.14
C ILE A 94 -21.77 -1.55 7.59
N LEU A 95 -21.67 -1.32 8.90
CA LEU A 95 -20.98 -0.15 9.45
C LEU A 95 -19.53 -0.09 8.96
N TRP A 96 -18.78 -1.18 9.08
CA TRP A 96 -17.40 -1.23 8.58
C TRP A 96 -17.31 -0.99 7.08
N ASN A 97 -18.18 -1.58 6.27
CA ASN A 97 -18.15 -1.34 4.83
C ASN A 97 -18.46 0.12 4.48
N VAL A 98 -19.44 0.74 5.15
CA VAL A 98 -19.78 2.16 4.94
C VAL A 98 -18.62 3.06 5.33
N LEU A 99 -17.99 2.82 6.49
CA LEU A 99 -16.80 3.57 6.92
C LEU A 99 -15.65 3.41 5.93
N MET A 100 -15.41 2.19 5.43
CA MET A 100 -14.35 1.91 4.46
C MET A 100 -14.63 2.55 3.09
N ILE A 101 -15.89 2.59 2.64
CA ILE A 101 -16.28 3.29 1.41
C ILE A 101 -16.02 4.79 1.55
N ILE A 102 -16.42 5.39 2.67
CA ILE A 102 -16.17 6.81 2.95
C ILE A 102 -14.66 7.10 3.01
N ALA A 103 -13.88 6.27 3.73
CA ALA A 103 -12.44 6.42 3.82
C ALA A 103 -11.76 6.29 2.45
N THR A 104 -12.21 5.34 1.62
CA THR A 104 -11.70 5.16 0.26
C THR A 104 -12.03 6.36 -0.62
N ALA A 105 -13.25 6.90 -0.54
CA ALA A 105 -13.66 8.09 -1.29
C ALA A 105 -12.85 9.33 -0.88
N ILE A 106 -12.59 9.52 0.41
CA ILE A 106 -11.74 10.61 0.89
C ILE A 106 -10.30 10.40 0.41
N ALA A 107 -9.76 9.17 0.51
CA ALA A 107 -8.40 8.86 0.07
C ALA A 107 -8.20 9.07 -1.44
N THR A 108 -9.18 8.73 -2.28
CA THR A 108 -9.12 8.99 -3.72
C THR A 108 -9.16 10.48 -4.02
N LEU A 109 -10.03 11.25 -3.36
CA LEU A 109 -10.08 12.71 -3.49
C LEU A 109 -8.76 13.38 -3.06
N VAL A 110 -8.19 12.95 -1.93
CA VAL A 110 -6.88 13.41 -1.43
C VAL A 110 -5.77 13.08 -2.42
N SER A 111 -5.81 11.88 -3.02
CA SER A 111 -4.82 11.48 -4.01
C SER A 111 -4.87 12.34 -5.27
N ILE A 112 -6.07 12.60 -5.79
CA ILE A 112 -6.30 13.46 -6.95
C ILE A 112 -5.83 14.89 -6.65
N TRP A 113 -6.19 15.43 -5.48
CA TRP A 113 -5.84 16.79 -5.08
C TRP A 113 -4.33 16.97 -4.83
N SER A 114 -3.69 15.97 -4.21
CA SER A 114 -2.24 16.00 -3.97
C SER A 114 -1.41 15.90 -5.26
N LEU A 115 -1.94 15.26 -6.29
CA LEU A 115 -1.29 15.19 -7.61
C LEU A 115 -1.37 16.53 -8.34
N TRP A 116 -2.55 17.17 -8.29
CA TRP A 116 -2.78 18.47 -8.92
C TRP A 116 -1.93 19.58 -8.30
N SER A 117 -1.85 19.61 -6.96
CA SER A 117 -1.15 20.67 -6.21
C SER A 117 0.38 20.65 -6.35
N ARG A 118 0.98 19.52 -6.78
CA ARG A 118 2.45 19.35 -6.80
C ARG A 118 3.07 19.29 -8.19
N LEU A 119 2.35 18.80 -9.21
CA LEU A 119 2.97 18.42 -10.49
C LEU A 119 2.47 19.20 -11.72
N GLY A 120 1.43 20.04 -11.63
CA GLY A 120 0.88 20.72 -12.81
C GLY A 120 0.59 19.73 -13.95
N ARG A 121 1.10 19.97 -15.17
CA ARG A 121 0.92 19.07 -16.34
C ARG A 121 1.46 17.64 -16.18
N TRP A 122 2.45 17.39 -15.33
CA TRP A 122 3.00 16.04 -15.11
C TRP A 122 2.11 15.15 -14.25
N SER A 123 1.13 15.74 -13.55
CA SER A 123 0.16 15.00 -12.73
C SER A 123 -0.69 14.06 -13.59
N ILE A 124 -1.00 14.45 -14.83
CA ILE A 124 -1.77 13.65 -15.78
C ILE A 124 -1.01 12.36 -16.12
N ALA A 125 0.31 12.42 -16.34
CA ALA A 125 1.10 11.23 -16.64
C ALA A 125 1.12 10.23 -15.46
N VAL A 126 1.25 10.73 -14.23
CA VAL A 126 1.24 9.90 -13.02
C VAL A 126 -0.15 9.31 -12.74
N ILE A 127 -1.21 10.10 -12.92
CA ILE A 127 -2.60 9.64 -12.79
C ILE A 127 -2.90 8.58 -13.86
N VAL A 128 -2.53 8.80 -15.11
CA VAL A 128 -2.74 7.85 -16.21
C VAL A 128 -1.95 6.57 -15.98
N ALA A 129 -0.70 6.64 -15.52
CA ALA A 129 0.08 5.47 -15.17
C ALA A 129 -0.56 4.68 -14.02
N PHE A 130 -1.07 5.37 -13.00
CA PHE A 130 -1.69 4.74 -11.84
C PHE A 130 -3.07 4.14 -12.16
N VAL A 131 -3.91 4.86 -12.90
CA VAL A 131 -5.20 4.34 -13.40
C VAL A 131 -4.96 3.19 -14.38
N GLY A 132 -3.95 3.28 -15.23
CA GLY A 132 -3.51 2.20 -16.10
C GLY A 132 -3.12 0.96 -15.29
N LEU A 133 -2.32 1.14 -14.23
CA LEU A 133 -1.95 0.06 -13.33
C LEU A 133 -3.18 -0.57 -12.65
N ILE A 134 -4.13 0.26 -12.16
CA ILE A 134 -5.39 -0.22 -11.57
C ILE A 134 -6.21 -1.01 -12.59
N LEU A 135 -6.35 -0.52 -13.82
CA LEU A 135 -7.08 -1.21 -14.88
C LEU A 135 -6.42 -2.53 -15.23
N VAL A 136 -5.09 -2.56 -15.41
CA VAL A 136 -4.32 -3.78 -15.66
C VAL A 136 -4.52 -4.79 -14.53
N VAL A 137 -4.41 -4.35 -13.27
CA VAL A 137 -4.66 -5.20 -12.10
C VAL A 137 -6.10 -5.72 -12.11
N HIS A 138 -7.09 -4.89 -12.44
CA HIS A 138 -8.49 -5.31 -12.50
C HIS A 138 -8.73 -6.33 -13.61
N PHE A 139 -8.15 -6.13 -14.79
CA PHE A 139 -8.21 -7.09 -15.89
C PHE A 139 -7.49 -8.40 -15.56
N MET A 140 -6.32 -8.34 -14.90
CA MET A 140 -5.58 -9.53 -14.46
C MET A 140 -6.34 -10.31 -13.37
N GLN A 141 -7.00 -9.61 -12.44
CA GLN A 141 -7.84 -10.26 -11.42
C GLN A 141 -9.11 -10.87 -12.03
N LYS A 142 -9.73 -10.20 -13.01
CA LYS A 142 -10.87 -10.74 -13.76
C LYS A 142 -10.49 -11.97 -14.59
N ALA A 143 -9.30 -11.97 -15.19
CA ALA A 143 -8.74 -13.10 -15.91
C ALA A 143 -8.46 -14.29 -14.97
N LYS A 144 -7.83 -14.05 -13.81
CA LYS A 144 -7.62 -15.10 -12.80
C LYS A 144 -8.92 -15.70 -12.26
N ARG A 145 -9.97 -14.90 -12.08
CA ARG A 145 -11.30 -15.40 -11.65
C ARG A 145 -11.98 -16.24 -12.73
N SER A 146 -11.83 -15.88 -14.01
CA SER A 146 -12.41 -16.66 -15.12
C SER A 146 -11.70 -18.01 -15.31
N ALA A 147 -10.38 -18.05 -15.10
CA ALA A 147 -9.60 -19.29 -15.19
C ALA A 147 -9.81 -20.27 -14.02
N ALA A 148 -10.36 -19.82 -12.89
CA ALA A 148 -10.64 -20.67 -11.73
C ALA A 148 -12.04 -21.33 -11.77
N THR A 149 -12.81 -21.11 -12.85
CA THR A 149 -14.18 -21.63 -13.02
C THR A 149 -14.31 -22.59 -14.21
N THR A 150 -13.18 -23.08 -14.75
CA THR A 150 -13.12 -24.13 -15.79
C THR A 150 -12.26 -25.26 -15.25
#